data_AF-A0A850SE12-F1
#
_entry.id   AF-A0A850SE12-F1
#
_cell.length_a   1.000
_cell.length_b   1.000
_cell.length_c   1.000
_cell.angle_alpha   90.00
_cell.angle_beta   90.00
_cell.angle_gamma   90.00
#
_symmetry.space_group_name_H-M   'P 1'
#
loop_
_entity.id
_entity.type
_entity.pdbx_description
1 polymer ?
#
loop_
_entity_poly.entity_id
_entity_poly.type
_entity_poly.pdbx_seq_one_letter_code
_entity_poly.pdbx_strand_id
1 'polypeptide(L)'
;MQTTAFDPQVIRRWLTVTLAVALVALNLPLILADGEGRVFFGNWILNATSAGAFALAAVVALRQGKSGLYGKAQAAFALALGLWLAGELLWTYYELGLGIDNPFPSLADAAWLAGYAPAAYYLFRIYRFFGAGQNRLALAVSVATAAFVAYSAIELVLVSADPEGDALSLVVSLLYVAVDGLLIVPAVLVLLRLKSGKLTGVPWFLLSISMLLFAAADLGFAYHSAIGAPENDWVWDPLYNAAYIMMAATLFWHNRFFIYDRDAARKTWQQENR
;
A
#
# COMPACT_ATOMS: atom_id res chain seq x y z
N MET A 1 -18.74 17.35 -29.84
CA MET A 1 -17.67 17.73 -28.88
C MET A 1 -17.46 16.55 -27.94
N GLN A 2 -16.31 15.86 -28.00
CA GLN A 2 -16.01 14.84 -26.99
C GLN A 2 -15.78 15.54 -25.65
N THR A 3 -16.60 15.25 -24.65
CA THR A 3 -16.46 15.83 -23.31
C THR A 3 -15.14 15.38 -22.70
N THR A 4 -14.20 16.31 -22.51
CA THR A 4 -12.87 16.09 -21.90
C THR A 4 -12.93 15.48 -20.50
N ALA A 5 -14.08 15.53 -19.84
CA ALA A 5 -14.30 15.03 -18.48
C ALA A 5 -14.05 13.53 -18.30
N PHE A 6 -14.11 12.71 -19.35
CA PHE A 6 -13.93 11.26 -19.29
C PHE A 6 -12.73 10.72 -20.08
N ASP A 7 -11.89 11.60 -20.65
CA ASP A 7 -10.71 11.14 -21.38
C ASP A 7 -9.66 10.56 -20.39
N PRO A 8 -9.37 9.25 -20.46
CA PRO A 8 -8.39 8.63 -19.57
C PRO A 8 -6.98 9.20 -19.72
N GLN A 9 -6.62 9.76 -20.89
CA GLN A 9 -5.31 10.35 -21.10
C GLN A 9 -5.15 11.66 -20.35
N VAL A 10 -6.17 12.52 -20.39
CA VAL A 10 -6.21 13.79 -19.66
C VAL A 10 -6.18 13.52 -18.15
N ILE A 11 -7.03 12.61 -17.67
CA ILE A 11 -7.07 12.25 -16.25
C ILE A 11 -5.74 11.65 -15.80
N ARG A 12 -5.12 10.78 -16.60
CA ARG A 12 -3.79 10.23 -16.30
C ARG A 12 -2.74 11.33 -16.16
N ARG A 13 -2.71 12.31 -17.07
CA ARG A 13 -1.74 13.42 -17.00
C ARG A 13 -1.88 14.22 -15.70
N TRP A 14 -3.11 14.60 -15.35
CA TRP A 14 -3.37 15.33 -14.10
C TRP A 14 -3.09 14.49 -12.86
N LEU A 15 -3.41 13.20 -12.89
CA LEU A 15 -3.09 12.29 -11.79
C LEU A 15 -1.58 12.19 -11.59
N THR A 16 -0.78 12.05 -12.66
CA THR A 16 0.68 12.02 -12.57
C THR A 16 1.25 13.30 -11.96
N VAL A 17 0.77 14.47 -12.39
CA VAL A 17 1.21 15.76 -11.82
C VAL A 17 0.82 15.85 -10.34
N THR A 18 -0.41 15.49 -10.00
CA THR A 18 -0.92 15.52 -8.62
C THR A 18 -0.12 14.57 -7.72
N LEU A 19 0.19 13.36 -8.20
CA LEU A 19 1.02 12.39 -7.49
C LEU A 19 2.42 12.94 -7.24
N ALA A 20 3.07 13.50 -8.26
CA ALA A 20 4.40 14.08 -8.10
C ALA A 20 4.42 15.21 -7.07
N VAL A 21 3.43 16.12 -7.13
CA VAL A 21 3.29 17.22 -6.18
C VAL A 21 3.01 16.69 -4.77
N ALA A 22 2.09 15.73 -4.61
CA ALA A 22 1.75 15.15 -3.31
C ALA A 22 2.95 14.45 -2.67
N LEU A 23 3.70 13.65 -3.44
CA LEU A 23 4.90 12.96 -2.96
C LEU A 23 5.96 13.95 -2.46
N VAL A 24 6.19 15.05 -3.18
CA VAL A 24 7.16 16.08 -2.74
C VAL A 24 6.62 16.85 -1.55
N ALA A 25 5.41 17.41 -1.66
CA ALA A 25 4.86 18.31 -0.65
C ALA A 25 4.63 17.63 0.70
N LEU A 26 4.24 16.34 0.70
CA LEU A 26 4.00 15.60 1.93
C LEU A 26 5.29 15.09 2.56
N ASN A 27 6.33 14.75 1.80
CA ASN A 27 7.59 14.26 2.39
C ASN A 27 8.57 15.38 2.75
N LEU A 28 8.44 16.56 2.16
CA LEU A 28 9.39 17.66 2.38
C LEU A 28 9.46 18.11 3.85
N PRO A 29 8.35 18.27 4.61
CA PRO A 29 8.42 18.64 6.03
C PRO A 29 9.18 17.61 6.87
N LEU A 30 8.93 16.32 6.63
CA LEU A 30 9.65 15.21 7.28
C LEU A 30 11.15 15.26 6.99
N ILE A 31 11.53 15.44 5.72
CA ILE A 31 12.94 15.45 5.29
C ILE A 31 13.70 16.65 5.86
N LEU A 32 13.06 17.82 5.95
CA LEU A 32 13.69 19.05 6.43
C LEU A 32 13.70 19.15 7.96
N ALA A 33 12.86 18.39 8.67
CA ALA A 33 12.78 18.41 10.11
C ALA A 33 13.88 17.54 10.77
N ASP A 34 14.18 17.87 12.03
CA ASP A 34 15.09 17.15 12.91
C ASP A 34 14.42 16.83 14.25
N GLY A 35 15.02 15.90 15.01
CA GLY A 35 14.58 15.49 16.34
C GLY A 35 13.07 15.23 16.45
N GLU A 36 12.44 15.85 17.44
CA GLU A 36 10.99 15.75 17.69
C GLU A 36 10.13 16.23 16.52
N GLY A 37 10.61 17.22 15.76
CA GLY A 37 9.90 17.72 14.57
C GLY A 37 9.76 16.62 13.52
N ARG A 38 10.80 15.79 13.36
CA ARG A 38 10.78 14.66 12.42
C ARG A 38 9.78 13.60 12.84
N VAL A 39 9.80 13.21 14.12
CA VAL A 39 8.83 12.26 14.69
C VAL A 39 7.40 12.77 14.53
N PHE A 40 7.16 14.06 14.84
CA PHE A 40 5.87 14.70 14.67
C PHE A 40 5.38 14.65 13.22
N PHE A 41 6.20 15.08 12.25
CA PHE A 41 5.80 15.10 10.85
C PHE A 41 5.59 13.68 10.30
N GLY A 42 6.50 12.74 10.57
CA GLY A 42 6.39 11.35 10.09
C GLY A 42 5.06 10.71 10.47
N ASN A 43 4.71 10.77 11.76
CA ASN A 43 3.46 10.26 12.30
C ASN A 43 2.21 10.90 11.67
N TRP A 44 2.16 12.24 11.62
CA TRP A 44 0.97 12.93 11.10
C TRP A 44 0.82 12.76 9.59
N ILE A 45 1.92 12.70 8.84
CA ILE A 45 1.89 12.47 7.40
C ILE A 45 1.38 11.05 7.10
N LEU A 46 1.92 10.04 7.79
CA LEU A 46 1.48 8.64 7.61
C LEU A 46 0.02 8.43 7.99
N ASN A 47 -0.45 9.03 9.09
CA ASN A 47 -1.86 9.04 9.45
C ASN A 47 -2.73 9.69 8.37
N ALA A 48 -2.30 10.84 7.83
CA ALA A 48 -3.07 11.55 6.81
C ALA A 48 -3.17 10.74 5.50
N THR A 49 -2.09 10.11 5.05
CA THR A 49 -2.07 9.39 3.78
C THR A 49 -2.72 8.00 3.87
N SER A 50 -2.51 7.28 4.97
CA SER A 50 -3.24 6.04 5.26
C SER A 50 -4.75 6.28 5.41
N ALA A 51 -5.16 7.36 6.09
CA ALA A 51 -6.57 7.75 6.20
C ALA A 51 -7.18 8.11 4.84
N GLY A 52 -6.43 8.82 3.98
CA GLY A 52 -6.85 9.12 2.61
C GLY A 52 -7.03 7.86 1.76
N ALA A 53 -6.09 6.91 1.84
CA ALA A 53 -6.19 5.62 1.17
C ALA A 53 -7.41 4.83 1.67
N PHE A 54 -7.59 4.71 2.99
CA PHE A 54 -8.73 4.02 3.60
C PHE A 54 -10.06 4.67 3.21
N ALA A 55 -10.17 6.00 3.27
CA ALA A 55 -11.40 6.72 2.91
C ALA A 55 -11.82 6.42 1.46
N LEU A 56 -10.88 6.45 0.52
CA LEU A 56 -11.14 6.11 -0.88
C LEU A 56 -11.50 4.62 -1.04
N ALA A 57 -10.87 3.73 -0.29
CA ALA A 57 -11.19 2.30 -0.31
C ALA A 57 -12.60 2.04 0.22
N ALA A 58 -13.00 2.71 1.29
CA ALA A 58 -14.34 2.67 1.85
C ALA A 58 -15.37 3.18 0.84
N VAL A 59 -15.12 4.32 0.18
CA VAL A 59 -15.99 4.85 -0.89
C VAL A 59 -16.12 3.84 -2.04
N VAL A 60 -15.01 3.26 -2.50
CA VAL A 60 -15.01 2.24 -3.56
C VAL A 60 -15.82 1.02 -3.13
N ALA A 61 -15.59 0.48 -1.93
CA ALA A 61 -16.31 -0.68 -1.41
C ALA A 61 -17.82 -0.41 -1.25
N LEU A 62 -18.20 0.78 -0.81
CA LEU A 62 -19.60 1.19 -0.67
C LEU A 62 -20.28 1.32 -2.04
N ARG A 63 -19.65 1.99 -3.00
CA ARG A 63 -20.22 2.21 -4.35
C ARG A 63 -20.25 0.94 -5.19
N GLN A 64 -19.25 0.06 -5.05
CA GLN A 64 -19.22 -1.23 -5.73
C GLN A 64 -20.30 -2.19 -5.17
N GLY A 65 -20.69 -2.00 -3.91
CA GLY A 65 -21.57 -2.90 -3.17
C GLY A 65 -20.86 -4.18 -2.74
N LYS A 66 -21.52 -4.98 -1.89
CA LYS A 66 -20.95 -6.22 -1.32
C LYS A 66 -21.27 -7.48 -2.14
N SER A 67 -22.04 -7.35 -3.22
CA SER A 67 -22.46 -8.47 -4.05
C SER A 67 -21.38 -8.87 -5.06
N GLY A 68 -21.36 -10.16 -5.40
CA GLY A 68 -20.43 -10.71 -6.39
C GLY A 68 -18.96 -10.79 -5.92
N LEU A 69 -18.13 -11.25 -6.85
CA LEU A 69 -16.70 -11.50 -6.64
C LEU A 69 -15.91 -10.22 -6.34
N TYR A 70 -16.19 -9.15 -7.08
CA TYR A 70 -15.51 -7.85 -6.98
C TYR A 70 -15.89 -7.08 -5.72
N GLY A 71 -17.17 -7.05 -5.36
CA GLY A 71 -17.64 -6.34 -4.17
C GLY A 71 -16.99 -6.86 -2.88
N LYS A 72 -16.92 -8.19 -2.74
CA LYS A 72 -16.22 -8.83 -1.61
C LYS A 72 -14.72 -8.51 -1.58
N ALA A 73 -14.07 -8.49 -2.74
CA ALA A 73 -12.65 -8.18 -2.83
C ALA A 73 -12.39 -6.71 -2.43
N GLN A 74 -13.18 -5.76 -2.93
CA GLN A 74 -13.05 -4.35 -2.57
C GLN A 74 -13.33 -4.09 -1.08
N ALA A 75 -14.34 -4.75 -0.51
CA ALA A 75 -14.60 -4.66 0.93
C ALA A 75 -13.45 -5.21 1.78
N ALA A 76 -12.81 -6.31 1.34
CA ALA A 76 -11.61 -6.81 1.99
C ALA A 76 -10.44 -5.82 1.88
N PHE A 77 -10.22 -5.21 0.71
CA PHE A 77 -9.15 -4.22 0.58
C PHE A 77 -9.38 -2.98 1.45
N ALA A 78 -10.64 -2.51 1.58
CA ALA A 78 -10.99 -1.46 2.52
C ALA A 78 -10.74 -1.88 3.98
N LEU A 79 -11.04 -3.13 4.35
CA LEU A 79 -10.72 -3.65 5.68
C LEU A 79 -9.21 -3.69 5.93
N ALA A 80 -8.40 -4.10 4.94
CA ALA A 80 -6.95 -4.09 5.04
C ALA A 80 -6.42 -2.68 5.33
N LEU A 81 -6.83 -1.69 4.54
CA LEU A 81 -6.41 -0.30 4.74
C LEU A 81 -6.94 0.30 6.05
N GLY A 82 -8.10 -0.15 6.54
CA GLY A 82 -8.61 0.25 7.85
C GLY A 82 -7.79 -0.32 9.01
N LEU A 83 -7.29 -1.55 8.88
CA LEU A 83 -6.38 -2.16 9.84
C LEU A 83 -5.00 -1.50 9.82
N TRP A 84 -4.49 -1.17 8.64
CA TRP A 84 -3.23 -0.44 8.51
C TRP A 84 -3.32 0.98 9.08
N LEU A 85 -4.41 1.71 8.80
CA LEU A 85 -4.67 2.99 9.47
C LEU A 85 -4.74 2.85 11.00
N ALA A 86 -5.32 1.76 11.52
CA ALA A 86 -5.33 1.51 12.95
C ALA A 86 -3.91 1.29 13.50
N GLY A 87 -3.03 0.64 12.74
CA GLY A 87 -1.60 0.54 13.04
C GLY A 87 -0.92 1.90 13.11
N GLU A 88 -1.10 2.76 12.09
CA GLU A 88 -0.55 4.12 12.07
C GLU A 88 -1.00 4.94 13.30
N LEU A 89 -2.30 4.89 13.62
CA LEU A 89 -2.85 5.61 14.76
C LEU A 89 -2.32 5.09 16.11
N LEU A 90 -2.13 3.77 16.23
CA LEU A 90 -1.56 3.16 17.43
C LEU A 90 -0.09 3.54 17.59
N TRP A 91 0.69 3.48 16.51
CA TRP A 91 2.09 3.90 16.49
C TRP A 91 2.24 5.36 16.92
N THR A 92 1.44 6.25 16.32
CA THR A 92 1.41 7.67 16.70
C THR A 92 0.99 7.89 18.14
N TYR A 93 0.03 7.12 18.65
CA TYR A 93 -0.35 7.22 20.05
C TYR A 93 0.80 6.79 20.99
N TYR A 94 1.57 5.76 20.64
CA TYR A 94 2.73 5.35 21.41
C TYR A 94 3.83 6.42 21.41
N GLU A 95 4.25 6.89 20.23
CA GLU A 95 5.35 7.87 20.14
C GLU A 95 4.95 9.26 20.65
N LEU A 96 3.84 9.83 20.14
CA LEU A 96 3.45 11.20 20.49
C LEU A 96 2.56 11.30 21.73
N GLY A 97 1.78 10.27 22.02
CA GLY A 97 0.84 10.25 23.14
C GLY A 97 1.45 9.73 24.44
N LEU A 98 2.24 8.66 24.37
CA LEU A 98 2.88 8.03 25.53
C LEU A 98 4.37 8.34 25.66
N GLY A 99 5.01 8.93 24.63
CA GLY A 99 6.45 9.20 24.64
C GLY A 99 7.29 7.94 24.63
N ILE A 100 6.79 6.85 24.05
CA ILE A 100 7.53 5.60 23.90
C ILE A 100 8.22 5.65 22.54
N ASP A 101 9.54 5.87 22.57
CA ASP A 101 10.37 5.88 21.37
C ASP A 101 10.41 4.49 20.73
N ASN A 102 10.13 4.42 19.42
CA ASN A 102 10.13 3.20 18.61
C ASN A 102 9.45 1.99 19.31
N PRO A 103 8.12 1.96 19.39
CA PRO A 103 7.35 0.93 20.06
C PRO A 103 7.30 -0.37 19.22
N PHE A 104 8.43 -0.89 18.77
CA PHE A 104 8.53 -2.12 18.00
C PHE A 104 9.07 -3.28 18.85
N PRO A 105 8.43 -4.46 18.81
CA PRO A 105 7.08 -4.74 18.28
C PRO A 105 5.99 -4.28 19.27
N SER A 106 4.80 -3.91 18.77
CA SER A 106 3.65 -3.54 19.60
C SER A 106 2.29 -3.94 19.01
N LEU A 107 1.21 -3.40 19.60
CA LEU A 107 -0.14 -3.55 19.06
C LEU A 107 -0.31 -2.88 17.69
N ALA A 108 0.55 -1.92 17.33
CA ALA A 108 0.57 -1.36 15.98
C ALA A 108 0.91 -2.44 14.95
N ASP A 109 1.94 -3.26 15.23
CA ASP A 109 2.33 -4.41 14.38
C ASP A 109 1.23 -5.45 14.26
N ALA A 110 0.53 -5.74 15.35
CA ALA A 110 -0.61 -6.65 15.32
C ALA A 110 -1.70 -6.15 14.35
N ALA A 111 -1.97 -4.84 14.32
CA ALA A 111 -2.93 -4.23 13.40
C ALA A 111 -2.42 -4.24 11.94
N TRP A 112 -1.16 -3.87 11.70
CA TRP A 112 -0.56 -3.93 10.36
C TRP A 112 -0.54 -5.35 9.79
N LEU A 113 -0.02 -6.32 10.55
CA LEU A 113 0.02 -7.74 10.18
C LEU A 113 -1.38 -8.33 9.95
N ALA A 114 -2.37 -7.96 10.77
CA ALA A 114 -3.75 -8.38 10.55
C ALA A 114 -4.31 -7.90 9.20
N GLY A 115 -3.85 -6.74 8.70
CA GLY A 115 -4.24 -6.19 7.40
C GLY A 115 -3.74 -7.00 6.19
N TYR A 116 -2.67 -7.79 6.33
CA TYR A 116 -2.15 -8.61 5.24
C TYR A 116 -3.13 -9.69 4.78
N ALA A 117 -3.88 -10.31 5.69
CA ALA A 117 -4.85 -11.35 5.34
C ALA A 117 -5.96 -10.84 4.39
N PRO A 118 -6.68 -9.74 4.68
CA PRO A 118 -7.65 -9.17 3.74
C PRO A 118 -6.99 -8.56 2.48
N ALA A 119 -5.76 -8.01 2.57
CA ALA A 119 -5.02 -7.55 1.39
C ALA A 119 -4.67 -8.70 0.44
N ALA A 120 -4.17 -9.82 0.98
CA ALA A 120 -3.90 -11.04 0.25
C ALA A 120 -5.18 -11.57 -0.40
N TYR A 121 -6.29 -11.64 0.35
CA TYR A 121 -7.58 -12.02 -0.22
C TYR A 121 -7.95 -11.15 -1.42
N TYR A 122 -7.82 -9.83 -1.33
CA TYR A 122 -8.07 -8.94 -2.46
C TYR A 122 -7.18 -9.29 -3.66
N LEU A 123 -5.86 -9.31 -3.50
CA LEU A 123 -4.91 -9.51 -4.60
C LEU A 123 -5.05 -10.89 -5.25
N PHE A 124 -5.16 -11.97 -4.46
CA PHE A 124 -5.32 -13.32 -5.01
C PHE A 124 -6.66 -13.50 -5.72
N ARG A 125 -7.72 -12.83 -5.26
CA ARG A 125 -9.03 -12.90 -5.93
C ARG A 125 -9.03 -12.19 -7.26
N ILE A 126 -8.36 -11.05 -7.35
CA ILE A 126 -8.13 -10.34 -8.62
C ILE A 126 -7.23 -11.17 -9.54
N TYR A 127 -6.12 -11.70 -9.03
CA TYR A 127 -5.22 -12.56 -9.81
C TYR A 127 -5.95 -13.77 -10.39
N ARG A 128 -6.79 -14.45 -9.60
CA ARG A 128 -7.56 -15.59 -10.08
C ARG A 128 -8.53 -15.23 -11.20
N PHE A 129 -8.99 -13.98 -11.26
CA PHE A 129 -9.90 -13.50 -12.30
C PHE A 129 -9.15 -13.04 -13.57
N PHE A 130 -8.10 -12.23 -13.42
CA PHE A 130 -7.40 -11.62 -14.56
C PHE A 130 -6.13 -12.34 -14.98
N GLY A 131 -5.41 -12.91 -14.03
CA GLY A 131 -4.07 -13.50 -14.22
C GLY A 131 -4.05 -15.01 -14.46
N ALA A 132 -5.21 -15.67 -14.54
CA ALA A 132 -5.30 -17.10 -14.83
C ALA A 132 -4.62 -17.47 -16.16
N GLY A 133 -3.98 -18.65 -16.22
CA GLY A 133 -3.27 -19.15 -17.40
C GLY A 133 -1.80 -18.72 -17.52
N GLN A 134 -1.26 -17.98 -16.54
CA GLN A 134 0.15 -17.54 -16.51
C GLN A 134 1.07 -18.49 -15.73
N ASN A 135 0.82 -19.80 -15.73
CA ASN A 135 1.43 -20.74 -14.77
C ASN A 135 2.97 -20.72 -14.74
N ARG A 136 3.64 -20.65 -15.91
CA ARG A 136 5.12 -20.57 -15.97
C ARG A 136 5.66 -19.27 -15.39
N LEU A 137 5.00 -18.15 -15.69
CA LEU A 137 5.37 -16.84 -15.16
C LEU A 137 5.08 -16.77 -13.66
N ALA A 138 3.94 -17.29 -13.21
CA ALA A 138 3.61 -17.40 -11.79
C ALA A 138 4.66 -18.20 -11.03
N LEU A 139 5.08 -19.36 -11.56
CA LEU A 139 6.17 -20.13 -10.98
C LEU A 139 7.48 -19.33 -10.91
N ALA A 140 7.87 -18.68 -12.01
CA ALA A 140 9.11 -17.89 -12.05
C ALA A 140 9.09 -16.73 -11.04
N VAL A 141 7.99 -15.98 -10.96
CA VAL A 141 7.82 -14.88 -10.00
C VAL A 141 7.79 -15.40 -8.56
N SER A 142 7.09 -16.51 -8.29
CA SER A 142 7.07 -17.12 -6.96
C SER A 142 8.44 -17.61 -6.52
N VAL A 143 9.20 -18.27 -7.41
CA VAL A 143 10.56 -18.75 -7.09
C VAL A 143 11.50 -17.59 -6.84
N ALA A 144 11.48 -16.55 -7.70
CA ALA A 144 12.30 -15.36 -7.50
C ALA A 144 11.97 -14.65 -6.18
N THR A 145 10.68 -14.52 -5.86
CA THR A 145 10.23 -13.89 -4.61
C THR A 145 10.61 -14.74 -3.39
N ALA A 146 10.47 -16.06 -3.47
CA ALA A 146 10.88 -16.97 -2.39
C ALA A 146 12.40 -16.92 -2.16
N ALA A 147 13.20 -16.85 -3.22
CA ALA A 147 14.65 -16.69 -3.11
C ALA A 147 15.03 -15.35 -2.46
N PHE A 148 14.35 -14.26 -2.84
CA PHE A 148 14.53 -12.95 -2.22
C PHE A 148 14.16 -12.97 -0.72
N VAL A 149 12.98 -13.49 -0.37
CA VAL A 149 12.54 -13.63 1.03
C VAL A 149 13.53 -14.48 1.84
N ALA A 150 13.98 -15.61 1.30
CA ALA A 150 14.96 -16.46 1.97
C ALA A 150 16.30 -15.73 2.19
N TYR A 151 16.79 -15.00 1.17
CA TYR A 151 18.00 -14.21 1.29
C TYR A 151 17.86 -13.13 2.37
N SER A 152 16.82 -12.31 2.30
CA SER A 152 16.54 -11.26 3.29
C SER A 152 16.39 -11.82 4.71
N ALA A 153 15.70 -12.97 4.87
CA ALA A 153 15.56 -13.63 6.16
C ALA A 153 16.90 -14.11 6.73
N ILE A 154 17.76 -14.69 5.88
CA ILE A 154 19.10 -15.12 6.29
C ILE A 154 19.93 -13.91 6.72
N GLU A 155 19.94 -12.84 5.93
CA GLU A 155 20.66 -11.61 6.26
C GLU A 155 20.18 -11.04 7.60
N LEU A 156 18.86 -10.91 7.83
CA LEU A 156 18.31 -10.41 9.10
C LEU A 156 18.76 -11.26 10.30
N VAL A 157 18.78 -12.59 10.16
CA VAL A 157 19.27 -13.48 11.23
C VAL A 157 20.77 -13.30 11.47
N LEU A 158 21.57 -13.09 10.42
CA LEU A 158 23.02 -12.92 10.52
C LEU A 158 23.42 -11.58 11.13
N VAL A 159 22.70 -10.51 10.80
CA VAL A 159 23.01 -9.15 11.28
C VAL A 159 22.37 -8.81 12.61
N SER A 160 21.45 -9.63 13.10
CA SER A 160 20.82 -9.47 14.41
C SER A 160 21.89 -9.36 15.50
N ALA A 161 22.09 -8.14 15.99
CA ALA A 161 23.25 -7.74 16.78
C ALA A 161 23.28 -8.32 18.20
N ASP A 162 22.21 -8.97 18.64
CA ASP A 162 22.04 -9.44 20.00
C ASP A 162 21.89 -10.98 20.10
N PRO A 163 22.92 -11.70 20.58
CA PRO A 163 22.85 -13.13 20.86
C PRO A 163 21.86 -13.50 21.99
N GLU A 164 21.47 -12.54 22.83
CA GLU A 164 20.44 -12.66 23.89
C GLU A 164 19.13 -11.94 23.50
N GLY A 165 19.03 -11.48 22.26
CA GLY A 165 18.06 -10.48 21.80
C GLY A 165 16.59 -10.86 21.88
N ASP A 166 15.76 -9.81 21.78
CA ASP A 166 14.31 -9.93 21.72
C ASP A 166 13.89 -10.75 20.48
N ALA A 167 13.76 -12.05 20.69
CA ALA A 167 13.32 -13.00 19.66
C ALA A 167 11.98 -12.59 19.04
N LEU A 168 11.15 -11.82 19.76
CA LEU A 168 9.90 -11.31 19.23
C LEU A 168 10.13 -10.30 18.10
N SER A 169 11.03 -9.33 18.28
CA SER A 169 11.43 -8.37 17.23
C SER A 169 11.90 -9.06 15.95
N LEU A 170 12.75 -10.08 16.08
CA LEU A 170 13.22 -10.87 14.92
C LEU A 170 12.07 -11.65 14.27
N VAL A 171 11.21 -12.30 15.05
CA VAL A 171 10.05 -13.03 14.52
C VAL A 171 9.11 -12.11 13.77
N VAL A 172 8.80 -10.93 14.32
CA VAL A 172 7.92 -9.94 13.68
C VAL A 172 8.56 -9.41 12.39
N SER A 173 9.86 -9.10 12.42
CA SER A 173 10.62 -8.67 11.24
C SER A 173 10.58 -9.71 10.11
N LEU A 174 10.82 -10.99 10.45
CA LEU A 174 10.75 -12.10 9.49
C LEU A 174 9.33 -12.30 8.94
N LEU A 175 8.30 -12.06 9.77
CA LEU A 175 6.91 -12.12 9.34
C LEU A 175 6.65 -11.08 8.26
N TYR A 176 7.02 -9.81 8.46
CA TYR A 176 6.84 -8.75 7.44
C TYR A 176 7.48 -9.14 6.10
N VAL A 177 8.76 -9.52 6.10
CA VAL A 177 9.46 -9.96 4.87
C VAL A 177 8.72 -11.10 4.16
N ALA A 178 8.22 -12.08 4.91
CA ALA A 178 7.48 -13.20 4.35
C ALA A 178 6.11 -12.79 3.79
N VAL A 179 5.33 -11.98 4.53
CA VAL A 179 3.99 -11.57 4.11
C VAL A 179 4.01 -10.54 2.98
N ASP A 180 5.05 -9.70 2.89
CA ASP A 180 5.29 -8.83 1.73
C ASP A 180 5.57 -9.63 0.47
N GLY A 181 6.45 -10.63 0.56
CA GLY A 181 6.71 -11.56 -0.54
C GLY A 181 5.42 -12.22 -1.03
N LEU A 182 4.53 -12.59 -0.11
CA LEU A 182 3.22 -13.16 -0.46
C LEU A 182 2.34 -12.19 -1.26
N LEU A 183 2.33 -10.88 -0.95
CA LEU A 183 1.54 -9.87 -1.67
C LEU A 183 2.17 -9.45 -3.00
N ILE A 184 3.50 -9.39 -3.09
CA ILE A 184 4.24 -9.01 -4.30
C ILE A 184 3.90 -9.95 -5.47
N VAL A 185 3.81 -11.27 -5.22
CA VAL A 185 3.56 -12.26 -6.28
C VAL A 185 2.26 -11.98 -7.06
N PRO A 186 1.06 -11.96 -6.45
CA PRO A 186 -0.17 -11.66 -7.18
C PRO A 186 -0.19 -10.22 -7.72
N ALA A 187 0.41 -9.24 -7.04
CA ALA A 187 0.48 -7.86 -7.53
C ALA A 187 1.25 -7.77 -8.86
N VAL A 188 2.44 -8.36 -8.95
CA VAL A 188 3.26 -8.38 -10.17
C VAL A 188 2.56 -9.14 -11.29
N LEU A 189 1.95 -10.30 -11.00
CA LEU A 189 1.28 -11.10 -12.02
C LEU A 189 0.04 -10.42 -12.60
N VAL A 190 -0.70 -9.67 -11.79
CA VAL A 190 -1.82 -8.85 -12.25
C VAL A 190 -1.33 -7.68 -13.10
N LEU A 191 -0.29 -6.98 -12.66
CA LEU A 191 0.32 -5.89 -13.43
C LEU A 191 0.80 -6.38 -14.80
N LEU A 192 1.60 -7.45 -14.86
CA LEU A 192 2.17 -7.94 -16.11
C LEU A 192 1.09 -8.32 -17.13
N ARG A 193 -0.07 -8.76 -16.65
CA ARG A 193 -1.24 -9.08 -17.47
C ARG A 193 -2.01 -7.85 -17.95
N LEU A 194 -2.15 -6.83 -17.11
CA LEU A 194 -3.04 -5.69 -17.33
C LEU A 194 -2.33 -4.39 -17.75
N LYS A 195 -0.99 -4.38 -17.75
CA LYS A 195 -0.15 -3.20 -18.03
C LYS A 195 -0.38 -2.55 -19.39
N SER A 196 -0.76 -3.33 -20.40
CA SER A 196 -0.99 -2.82 -21.76
C SER A 196 -2.39 -2.20 -21.95
N GLY A 197 -3.30 -2.39 -21.00
CA GLY A 197 -4.65 -1.85 -21.09
C GLY A 197 -4.69 -0.36 -20.81
N LYS A 198 -5.37 0.41 -21.68
CA LYS A 198 -5.47 1.88 -21.55
C LYS A 198 -6.09 2.33 -20.23
N LEU A 199 -7.06 1.59 -19.71
CA LEU A 199 -7.75 1.87 -18.44
C LEU A 199 -7.19 1.07 -17.26
N THR A 200 -6.64 -0.12 -17.50
CA THR A 200 -6.21 -1.03 -16.44
C THR A 200 -4.75 -0.86 -16.07
N GLY A 201 -3.89 -0.42 -16.98
CA GLY A 201 -2.45 -0.38 -16.74
C GLY A 201 -2.04 0.57 -15.61
N VAL A 202 -2.63 1.77 -15.57
CA VAL A 202 -2.31 2.81 -14.56
C VAL A 202 -2.54 2.34 -13.12
N PRO A 203 -3.77 1.93 -12.71
CA PRO A 203 -4.03 1.56 -11.31
C PRO A 203 -3.25 0.31 -10.89
N TRP A 204 -3.07 -0.67 -11.78
CA TRP A 204 -2.29 -1.87 -11.42
C TRP A 204 -0.80 -1.56 -11.33
N PHE A 205 -0.29 -0.64 -12.13
CA PHE A 205 1.09 -0.17 -11.98
C PHE A 205 1.28 0.51 -10.62
N LEU A 206 0.41 1.47 -10.28
CA LEU A 206 0.48 2.19 -9.01
C LEU A 206 0.37 1.25 -7.81
N LEU A 207 -0.59 0.31 -7.83
CA LEU A 207 -0.75 -0.65 -6.74
C LEU A 207 0.46 -1.60 -6.61
N SER A 208 1.00 -2.10 -7.71
CA SER A 208 2.19 -2.95 -7.65
C SER A 208 3.42 -2.21 -7.13
N ILE A 209 3.63 -0.96 -7.55
CA ILE A 209 4.71 -0.14 -7.01
C ILE A 209 4.47 0.13 -5.51
N SER A 210 3.24 0.40 -5.08
CA SER A 210 2.97 0.56 -3.64
C SER A 210 3.32 -0.68 -2.81
N MET A 211 3.04 -1.89 -3.31
CA MET A 211 3.41 -3.12 -2.60
C MET A 211 4.92 -3.31 -2.52
N LEU A 212 5.66 -2.92 -3.57
CA LEU A 212 7.12 -2.96 -3.57
C LEU A 212 7.73 -1.91 -2.64
N LEU A 213 7.10 -0.74 -2.51
CA LEU A 213 7.53 0.32 -1.60
C LEU A 213 7.32 -0.06 -0.13
N PHE A 214 6.16 -0.64 0.21
CA PHE A 214 5.92 -1.22 1.54
C PHE A 214 6.99 -2.26 1.87
N ALA A 215 7.16 -3.27 1.00
CA ALA A 215 8.15 -4.32 1.22
C ALA A 215 9.60 -3.81 1.37
N ALA A 216 9.96 -2.75 0.64
CA ALA A 216 11.27 -2.13 0.77
C ALA A 216 11.43 -1.37 2.09
N ALA A 217 10.37 -0.67 2.53
CA ALA A 217 10.33 0.04 3.80
C ALA A 217 10.38 -0.94 4.98
N ASP A 218 9.55 -1.99 4.95
CA ASP A 218 9.49 -3.03 5.98
C ASP A 218 10.81 -3.78 6.11
N LEU A 219 11.45 -4.14 4.99
CA LEU A 219 12.78 -4.76 5.02
C LEU A 219 13.85 -3.80 5.56
N GLY A 220 13.78 -2.52 5.18
CA GLY A 220 14.71 -1.50 5.66
C GLY A 220 14.59 -1.25 7.16
N PHE A 221 13.36 -1.13 7.66
CA PHE A 221 13.04 -1.01 9.08
C PHE A 221 13.49 -2.25 9.86
N ALA A 222 13.17 -3.45 9.36
CA ALA A 222 13.62 -4.72 9.94
C ALA A 222 15.16 -4.80 10.02
N TYR A 223 15.86 -4.30 9.01
CA TYR A 223 17.32 -4.27 8.99
C TYR A 223 17.88 -3.32 10.06
N HIS A 224 17.34 -2.11 10.19
CA HIS A 224 17.73 -1.18 11.25
C HIS A 224 17.44 -1.73 12.65
N SER A 225 16.28 -2.37 12.84
CA SER A 225 15.94 -3.06 14.08
C SER A 225 16.96 -4.15 14.39
N ALA A 226 17.32 -4.99 13.41
CA ALA A 226 18.28 -6.08 13.59
C ALA A 226 19.68 -5.60 13.96
N ILE A 227 20.17 -4.50 13.38
CA ILE A 227 21.49 -3.92 13.71
C ILE A 227 21.48 -3.00 14.94
N GLY A 228 20.31 -2.76 15.53
CA GLY A 228 20.14 -1.87 16.69
C GLY A 228 20.35 -0.39 16.37
N ALA A 229 19.89 0.09 15.21
CA ALA A 229 19.99 1.49 14.76
C ALA A 229 18.62 2.18 14.54
N PRO A 230 17.70 2.14 15.52
CA PRO A 230 16.33 2.65 15.37
C PRO A 230 16.25 4.16 15.12
N GLU A 231 17.28 4.93 15.48
CA GLU A 231 17.33 6.38 15.28
C GLU A 231 17.29 6.80 13.80
N ASN A 232 17.53 5.86 12.88
CA ASN A 232 17.51 6.09 11.45
C ASN A 232 16.22 5.62 10.76
N ASP A 233 15.24 5.09 11.48
CA ASP A 233 14.04 4.47 10.90
C ASP A 233 13.19 5.42 10.06
N TRP A 234 13.21 6.71 10.39
CA TRP A 234 12.55 7.77 9.66
C TRP A 234 12.88 7.81 8.14
N VAL A 235 14.02 7.23 7.71
CA VAL A 235 14.39 7.17 6.29
C VAL A 235 13.44 6.30 5.47
N TRP A 236 12.68 5.43 6.13
CA TRP A 236 11.72 4.51 5.50
C TRP A 236 10.30 5.10 5.42
N ASP A 237 9.94 6.06 6.30
CA ASP A 237 8.65 6.77 6.28
C ASP A 237 8.27 7.34 4.92
N PRO A 238 9.19 7.95 4.12
CA PRO A 238 8.84 8.42 2.79
C PRO A 238 8.35 7.34 1.84
N LEU A 239 8.84 6.10 2.00
CA LEU A 239 8.42 4.95 1.19
C LEU A 239 7.02 4.48 1.60
N TYR A 240 6.75 4.35 2.89
CA TYR A 240 5.40 4.06 3.42
C TYR A 240 4.38 5.11 2.96
N ASN A 241 4.73 6.39 3.10
CA ASN A 241 3.91 7.49 2.65
C ASN A 241 3.63 7.44 1.14
N ALA A 242 4.67 7.22 0.33
CA ALA A 242 4.52 7.06 -1.10
C ALA A 242 3.63 5.89 -1.48
N ALA A 243 3.73 4.77 -0.76
CA ALA A 243 2.89 3.60 -0.96
C ALA A 243 1.40 3.91 -0.71
N TYR A 244 1.06 4.56 0.41
CA TYR A 244 -0.31 4.98 0.71
C TYR A 244 -0.86 5.96 -0.34
N ILE A 245 -0.07 6.94 -0.77
CA ILE A 245 -0.45 7.90 -1.83
C ILE A 245 -0.76 7.17 -3.15
N MET A 246 0.05 6.19 -3.53
CA MET A 246 -0.16 5.39 -4.74
C MET A 246 -1.39 4.48 -4.64
N MET A 247 -1.69 3.93 -3.45
CA MET A 247 -2.93 3.19 -3.20
C MET A 247 -4.15 4.10 -3.29
N ALA A 248 -4.10 5.29 -2.70
CA ALA A 248 -5.15 6.30 -2.84
C ALA A 248 -5.40 6.65 -4.32
N ALA A 249 -4.34 6.86 -5.11
CA ALA A 249 -4.45 7.13 -6.54
C ALA A 249 -5.05 5.95 -7.33
N THR A 250 -4.67 4.70 -6.97
CA THR A 250 -5.27 3.48 -7.52
C THR A 250 -6.78 3.45 -7.28
N LEU A 251 -7.20 3.75 -6.06
CA LEU A 251 -8.60 3.73 -5.64
C LEU A 251 -9.41 4.86 -6.27
N PHE A 252 -8.83 6.07 -6.38
CA PHE A 252 -9.40 7.17 -7.13
C PHE A 252 -9.68 6.77 -8.58
N TRP A 253 -8.69 6.17 -9.25
CA TRP A 253 -8.84 5.70 -10.62
C TRP A 253 -9.95 4.64 -10.73
N HIS A 254 -9.98 3.68 -9.79
CA HIS A 254 -11.00 2.65 -9.75
C HIS A 254 -12.40 3.23 -9.60
N ASN A 255 -12.57 4.14 -8.64
CA ASN A 255 -13.81 4.85 -8.38
C ASN A 255 -14.32 5.66 -9.59
N ARG A 256 -13.40 6.19 -10.39
CA ARG A 256 -13.69 7.05 -11.54
C ARG A 256 -14.11 6.25 -12.78
N PHE A 257 -13.48 5.10 -13.03
CA PHE A 257 -13.58 4.40 -14.32
C PHE A 257 -14.15 2.98 -14.25
N PHE A 258 -14.07 2.29 -13.11
CA PHE A 258 -14.51 0.90 -12.98
C PHE A 258 -15.83 0.73 -12.23
N ILE A 259 -16.34 1.79 -11.62
CA ILE A 259 -17.68 1.81 -10.99
C ILE A 259 -18.65 2.55 -11.91
N TYR A 260 -19.70 1.86 -12.35
CA TYR A 260 -20.75 2.48 -13.17
C TYR A 260 -21.67 3.35 -12.31
N ASP A 261 -21.77 4.63 -12.68
CA ASP A 261 -22.63 5.61 -12.01
C ASP A 261 -23.84 5.94 -12.89
N ARG A 262 -25.01 5.43 -12.51
CA ARG A 262 -26.28 5.63 -13.25
C ARG A 262 -26.69 7.10 -13.31
N ASP A 263 -26.48 7.87 -12.26
CA ASP A 263 -26.93 9.25 -12.16
C ASP A 263 -26.03 10.18 -12.98
N ALA A 264 -24.72 9.94 -12.96
CA ALA A 264 -23.79 10.62 -13.84
C ALA A 264 -24.09 10.31 -15.31
N ALA A 265 -24.32 9.03 -15.66
CA ALA A 265 -24.70 8.64 -17.02
C ALA A 265 -26.01 9.30 -17.47
N ARG A 266 -27.00 9.37 -16.58
CA ARG A 266 -28.29 10.05 -16.82
C ARG A 266 -28.11 11.56 -17.04
N LYS A 267 -27.30 12.23 -16.21
CA LYS A 267 -27.03 13.66 -16.35
C LYS A 267 -26.30 14.00 -17.66
N THR A 268 -25.29 13.22 -18.03
CA THR A 268 -24.58 13.40 -19.31
C THR A 268 -25.53 13.21 -20.49
N TRP A 269 -26.35 12.15 -20.47
CA TRP A 269 -27.36 11.93 -21.51
C TRP A 269 -28.35 13.10 -21.61
N GLN A 270 -28.81 13.65 -20.47
CA GLN A 270 -29.68 14.82 -20.44
C GLN A 270 -29.02 16.10 -20.97
N GLN A 271 -27.69 16.23 -20.88
CA GLN A 271 -26.96 17.39 -21.40
C GLN A 271 -26.69 17.27 -22.91
N GLU A 272 -26.44 16.06 -23.40
CA GLU A 272 -26.19 15.79 -24.83
C GLU A 272 -27.46 15.76 -25.69
N ASN A 273 -28.63 15.58 -25.06
CA ASN A 273 -29.93 15.50 -25.74
C ASN A 273 -30.87 16.67 -25.37
N ARG A 274 -30.29 17.81 -24.99
CA ARG A 274 -30.98 19.12 -24.86
C ARG A 274 -30.63 20.00 -26.03
#